data_AF-A0A316DPA0-F1
#
_entry.id   AF-A0A316DPA0-F1
#
_cell.length_a   1.000
_cell.length_b   1.000
_cell.length_c   1.000
_cell.angle_alpha   90.00
_cell.angle_beta   90.00
_cell.angle_gamma   90.00
#
_symmetry.space_group_name_H-M   'P 1'
#
loop_
_entity.id
_entity.type
_entity.pdbx_description
1 polymer ?
#
loop_
_entity_poly.entity_id
_entity_poly.type
_entity_poly.pdbx_seq_one_letter_code
_entity_poly.pdbx_strand_id
1 'polypeptide(L)' 'MTLRKFKPGDWVKIKGLPSNQKMEVLKYVIKKDPLLGITNSNKYLECVWYKNGERNSEIFHQNKLLKIHETGGLYKA' A
#
# COMPACT_ATOMS: atom_id res chain seq x y z
N MET A 1 -6.06 3.66 -18.91
CA MET A 1 -6.51 3.44 -17.51
C MET A 1 -5.40 2.76 -16.72
N THR A 2 -4.97 3.29 -15.58
CA THR A 2 -3.99 2.59 -14.72
C THR A 2 -4.74 1.57 -13.86
N LEU A 3 -4.39 0.28 -14.01
CA LEU A 3 -5.00 -0.81 -13.24
C LEU A 3 -4.54 -0.75 -11.77
N ARG A 4 -5.47 -1.08 -10.86
CA ARG A 4 -5.16 -1.23 -9.43
C ARG A 4 -4.26 -2.45 -9.23
N LYS A 5 -3.09 -2.26 -8.64
CA LYS A 5 -2.11 -3.32 -8.39
C LYS A 5 -2.34 -4.10 -7.09
N PHE A 6 -3.03 -3.50 -6.13
CA PHE A 6 -3.23 -4.06 -4.80
C PHE A 6 -4.73 -4.06 -4.44
N LYS A 7 -5.08 -4.80 -3.40
CA LYS A 7 -6.41 -4.76 -2.78
C LYS A 7 -6.28 -4.43 -1.29
N PRO A 8 -7.34 -3.88 -0.66
CA PRO A 8 -7.41 -3.81 0.81
C PRO A 8 -7.07 -5.17 1.44
N GLY A 9 -6.27 -5.16 2.51
CA GLY A 9 -5.75 -6.35 3.19
C GLY A 9 -4.49 -6.95 2.57
N ASP A 10 -4.01 -6.46 1.42
CA ASP A 10 -2.69 -6.88 0.92
C ASP A 10 -1.58 -6.35 1.84
N TRP A 11 -0.62 -7.22 2.17
CA TRP A 11 0.62 -6.80 2.82
C TRP A 11 1.62 -6.29 1.78
N VAL A 12 2.19 -5.12 2.04
CA VAL A 12 3.12 -4.43 1.15
C VAL A 12 4.33 -3.88 1.92
N LYS A 13 5.42 -3.63 1.20
CA LYS A 13 6.57 -2.87 1.69
C LYS A 13 7.00 -1.82 0.68
N ILE A 14 7.80 -0.86 1.11
CA ILE A 14 8.37 0.16 0.22
C ILE A 14 9.46 -0.49 -0.66
N LYS A 15 9.37 -0.27 -1.97
CA LYS A 15 10.36 -0.74 -2.94
C LYS A 15 11.70 -0.04 -2.69
N GLY A 16 12.78 -0.83 -2.60
CA GLY A 16 14.15 -0.31 -2.51
C GLY A 16 14.57 0.23 -1.14
N LEU A 17 13.69 0.19 -0.13
CA LEU A 17 14.11 0.42 1.26
C LEU A 17 14.53 -0.91 1.90
N PRO A 18 15.65 -0.94 2.66
CA PRO A 18 16.04 -2.11 3.46
C PRO A 18 15.12 -2.31 4.69
N SER A 19 14.18 -1.39 4.91
CA SER A 19 13.20 -1.48 5.97
C SER A 19 12.33 -2.75 5.82
N ASN A 20 12.28 -3.53 6.88
CA ASN A 20 11.36 -4.66 7.03
C ASN A 20 9.96 -4.22 7.44
N GLN A 21 9.66 -2.92 7.40
CA GLN A 21 8.35 -2.39 7.72
C GLN A 21 7.32 -2.92 6.72
N LYS A 22 6.52 -3.89 7.21
CA LYS A 22 5.34 -4.39 6.53
C LYS A 22 4.17 -3.47 6.83
N MET A 23 3.39 -3.16 5.81
CA MET A 23 2.20 -2.34 5.93
C MET A 23 1.03 -3.07 5.28
N GLU A 24 -0.15 -2.90 5.82
CA GLU A 24 -1.39 -3.39 5.24
C GLU A 24 -2.02 -2.30 4.37
N VAL A 25 -2.47 -2.65 3.17
CA VAL A 25 -3.23 -1.74 2.32
C VAL A 25 -4.62 -1.56 2.92
N LEU A 26 -4.99 -0.33 3.26
CA LEU A 26 -6.32 -0.01 3.78
C LEU A 26 -7.30 0.25 2.63
N LYS A 27 -6.98 1.20 1.76
CA LYS A 27 -7.84 1.61 0.63
C LYS A 27 -7.09 2.42 -0.41
N TYR A 28 -7.64 2.50 -1.61
CA TYR A 28 -7.26 3.52 -2.57
C TYR A 28 -7.80 4.88 -2.16
N VAL A 29 -6.98 5.91 -2.32
CA VAL A 29 -7.36 7.29 -2.02
C VAL A 29 -7.46 8.10 -3.30
N ILE A 30 -8.47 8.96 -3.33
CA ILE A 30 -8.66 9.91 -4.40
C ILE A 30 -7.75 11.09 -4.13
N LYS A 31 -6.78 11.33 -5.02
CA LYS A 31 -5.95 12.53 -4.99
C LYS A 31 -6.30 13.41 -6.19
N LYS A 32 -6.72 14.65 -5.92
CA LYS A 32 -6.92 15.67 -6.95
C LYS A 32 -5.55 16.26 -7.28
N ASP A 33 -5.17 16.21 -8.56
CA ASP A 33 -4.00 16.92 -9.03
C ASP A 33 -4.32 18.43 -9.05
N PRO A 34 -3.65 19.28 -8.26
CA PRO A 34 -3.95 20.71 -8.20
C PRO A 34 -3.68 21.43 -9.52
N LEU A 35 -2.76 20.92 -10.35
CA LEU A 35 -2.33 21.55 -11.60
C LEU A 35 -3.20 21.11 -12.77
N LEU A 36 -3.64 19.85 -12.79
CA LEU A 36 -4.37 19.27 -13.92
C LEU A 36 -5.88 19.13 -13.68
N GLY A 37 -6.36 19.33 -12.45
CA GLY A 37 -7.77 19.12 -12.10
C GLY A 37 -8.24 17.65 -12.19
N ILE A 38 -7.33 16.73 -12.55
CA ILE A 38 -7.61 15.32 -12.77
C ILE A 38 -7.68 14.60 -11.41
N THR A 39 -8.79 13.88 -11.23
CA THR A 39 -9.04 13.06 -10.04
C THR A 39 -8.43 11.68 -10.25
N ASN A 40 -7.26 11.40 -9.67
CA ASN A 40 -6.60 10.10 -9.79
C ASN A 40 -6.97 9.19 -8.62
N SER A 41 -7.95 8.31 -8.82
CA SER A 41 -8.46 7.38 -7.80
C SER A 41 -7.73 6.04 -7.71
N ASN A 42 -6.91 5.69 -8.71
CA ASN A 42 -6.34 4.35 -8.86
C ASN A 42 -4.81 4.29 -8.69
N LYS A 43 -4.19 5.38 -8.23
CA LYS A 43 -2.73 5.51 -8.17
C LYS A 43 -2.17 5.54 -6.75
N TYR A 44 -2.94 6.09 -5.81
CA TYR A 44 -2.52 6.27 -4.44
C TYR A 44 -3.33 5.37 -3.53
N LEU A 45 -2.66 4.77 -2.56
CA LEU A 45 -3.28 3.95 -1.54
C LEU A 45 -2.78 4.37 -0.17
N GLU A 46 -3.71 4.36 0.78
CA GLU A 46 -3.43 4.50 2.19
C GLU A 46 -3.01 3.12 2.72
N CYS A 47 -1.84 3.08 3.32
CA CYS A 47 -1.30 1.90 4.00
C CYS A 47 -1.18 2.19 5.49
N VAL A 48 -1.38 1.16 6.30
CA VAL A 48 -1.29 1.25 7.76
C VAL A 48 -0.31 0.22 8.30
N TRP A 49 0.33 0.54 9.42
CA TRP A 49 1.17 -0.38 10.15
C TRP A 49 1.13 -0.05 11.64
N TYR A 50 1.56 -0.99 12.46
CA TYR A 50 1.61 -0.80 13.91
C TYR A 50 3.06 -0.74 14.36
N LYS A 51 3.36 0.21 15.24
CA LYS A 51 4.65 0.32 15.91
C LYS A 51 4.39 0.63 17.37
N ASN A 52 4.87 -0.20 18.28
CA ASN A 52 4.68 -0.06 19.73
C ASN A 52 3.21 0.07 20.16
N GLY A 53 2.29 -0.64 19.48
CA GLY A 53 0.85 -0.56 19.76
C GLY A 53 0.14 0.64 19.12
N GLU A 54 0.88 1.59 18.57
CA GLU A 54 0.31 2.74 17.86
C GLU A 54 0.08 2.43 16.38
N ARG A 55 -1.11 2.77 15.89
CA ARG A 55 -1.45 2.69 14.48
C ARG A 55 -0.90 3.90 13.75
N ASN A 56 -0.03 3.64 12.79
CA ASN A 56 0.51 4.62 11.86
C ASN A 56 -0.15 4.43 10.50
N SER A 57 -0.24 5.51 9.72
CA SER A 57 -0.85 5.51 8.38
C SER A 57 -0.15 6.47 7.45
N GLU A 58 0.07 6.08 6.20
CA GLU A 58 0.65 6.94 5.17
C GLU A 58 0.12 6.60 3.77
N ILE A 59 0.12 7.59 2.88
CA ILE A 59 -0.36 7.46 1.50
C ILE A 59 0.83 7.26 0.56
N PHE A 60 0.82 6.15 -0.17
CA PHE A 60 1.86 5.81 -1.13
C PHE A 60 1.32 5.73 -2.55
N HIS A 61 2.16 6.09 -3.53
CA HIS A 61 1.89 5.76 -4.92
C HIS A 61 2.13 4.26 -5.15
N GLN A 62 1.23 3.56 -5.84
CA GLN A 62 1.29 2.11 -6.00
C GLN A 62 2.60 1.58 -6.61
N ASN A 63 3.29 2.37 -7.43
CA ASN A 63 4.59 1.97 -8.00
C ASN A 63 5.76 2.02 -6.99
N LYS A 64 5.58 2.67 -5.84
CA LYS A 64 6.57 2.67 -4.75
C LYS A 64 6.44 1.45 -3.83
N LEU A 65 5.42 0.62 -4.04
CA LEU A 65 5.12 -0.52 -3.18
C LEU A 65 5.45 -1.84 -3.89
N LEU A 66 5.84 -2.82 -3.09
CA LEU A 66 5.97 -4.22 -3.50
C LEU A 66 5.02 -5.06 -2.65
N LYS A 67 4.27 -5.95 -3.30
CA LYS A 67 3.46 -6.95 -2.60
C LYS A 67 4.38 -7.90 -1.86
N ILE A 68 4.09 -8.14 -0.59
CA ILE A 68 4.74 -9.20 0.17
C ILE A 68 3.94 -10.46 -0.12
N HIS A 69 4.54 -11.37 -0.89
CA HIS A 69 4.04 -12.73 -0.99
C HIS A 69 4.45 -13.43 0.30
N GLU A 70 3.55 -13.53 1.28
CA GLU A 70 3.77 -14.48 2.35
C GLU A 70 3.64 -15.88 1.72
N THR A 71 4.76 -16.51 1.37
CA THR A 71 4.82 -17.91 0.93
C THR A 71 4.64 -18.87 2.11
N GLY A 72 3.79 -18.50 3.07
CA GLY A 72 3.50 -19.27 4.26
C GLY A 72 2.09 -18.96 4.70
N GLY A 73 1.11 -19.59 4.05
CA GLY A 73 -0.13 -19.84 4.74
C GLY A 73 0.18 -20.55 6.08
N LEU A 74 -0.64 -20.30 7.09
CA LEU A 74 -0.61 -21.03 8.37
C LEU A 74 -0.73 -22.55 8.21
N TYR A 75 -1.08 -23.04 7.02
CA TYR A 75 -1.08 -24.44 6.66
C TYR A 75 0.22 -24.80 5.95
N LYS A 76 1.11 -25.47 6.67
CA LYS A 76 2.01 -26.43 6.04
C LYS A 76 1.13 -27.58 5.52
N ALA A 77 1.27 -27.90 4.23
CA ALA A 77 0.82 -29.18 3.70
C ALA A 77 1.63 -30.32 4.32
#